data_AF-A0A9W7G4K3-F1
#
_entry.id   AF-A0A9W7G4K3-F1
#
_cell.length_a   1.000
_cell.length_b   1.000
_cell.length_c   1.000
_cell.angle_alpha   90.00
_cell.angle_beta   90.00
_cell.angle_gamma   90.00
#
_symmetry.space_group_name_H-M   'P 1'
#
loop_
_entity.id
_entity.type
_entity.pdbx_description
1 polymer ?
#
loop_
_entity_poly.entity_id
_entity_poly.type
_entity_poly.pdbx_seq_one_letter_code
_entity_poly.pdbx_strand_id
1 'polypeptide(L)'
;MGLNTYNEELADGLQVLRYNVSTAYKSHLDYLDMTPTSDHNFDSAGVGTNRFATILLYMVDFDPSDGGETVFSYGEPYKPQKTPPTYLEAVEEARTYSSLFKVNSWEEKMVAECKSQLSVSPKRAKSVLFYTQHPDGRVDKRSKHGGCPVLTDEKSKWAANLWVWNGPRMGYSTAPSKNQETIKTRGSKRKKKDPTKLPGARRVIFKNDGGDLKFNKASLYYQETLWGDFGPGKSHSVNSFKGHVWNVKGDDGEVLLTWIVEDGEGDQHFVI
;
A
#
# COMPACT_ATOMS: atom_id res chain seq x y z
N MET A 1 -26.59 -9.23 0.00
CA MET A 1 -25.24 -8.64 0.00
C MET A 1 -24.43 -9.40 -1.05
N GLY A 2 -24.33 -8.85 -2.26
CA GLY A 2 -23.66 -9.53 -3.37
C GLY A 2 -22.16 -9.33 -3.28
N LEU A 3 -21.47 -10.20 -2.55
CA LEU A 3 -20.03 -10.36 -2.77
C LEU A 3 -19.90 -11.08 -4.11
N ASN A 4 -19.19 -10.47 -5.07
CA ASN A 4 -18.81 -11.16 -6.29
C ASN A 4 -18.07 -12.46 -5.94
N THR A 5 -18.12 -13.44 -6.83
CA THR A 5 -17.35 -14.68 -6.66
C THR A 5 -15.87 -14.34 -6.46
N TYR A 6 -15.26 -14.98 -5.47
CA TYR A 6 -13.83 -14.90 -5.20
C TYR A 6 -13.03 -15.22 -6.47
N ASN A 7 -12.03 -14.40 -6.77
CA ASN A 7 -11.12 -14.60 -7.89
C ASN A 7 -9.71 -14.94 -7.36
N GLU A 8 -9.30 -16.19 -7.54
CA GLU A 8 -7.99 -16.71 -7.12
C GLU A 8 -6.80 -16.00 -7.78
N GLU A 9 -7.00 -15.36 -8.93
CA GLU A 9 -5.95 -14.62 -9.62
C GLU A 9 -5.55 -13.33 -8.88
N LEU A 10 -6.41 -12.84 -7.99
CA LEU A 10 -6.26 -11.54 -7.32
C LEU A 10 -5.74 -11.65 -5.89
N ALA A 11 -5.42 -12.86 -5.42
CA ALA A 11 -4.85 -13.04 -4.09
C ALA A 11 -3.83 -14.18 -4.08
N ASP A 12 -2.83 -14.02 -3.21
CA ASP A 12 -1.99 -15.14 -2.82
C ASP A 12 -2.77 -16.08 -1.88
N GLY A 13 -2.22 -17.28 -1.66
CA GLY A 13 -2.68 -18.13 -0.56
C GLY A 13 -2.38 -17.49 0.80
N LEU A 14 -3.15 -17.88 1.82
CA LEU A 14 -2.90 -17.43 3.19
C LEU A 14 -1.54 -17.95 3.68
N GLN A 15 -0.61 -17.04 3.97
CA GLN A 15 0.70 -17.40 4.52
C GLN A 15 0.66 -17.34 6.04
N VAL A 16 0.86 -18.48 6.71
CA VAL A 16 0.93 -18.56 8.18
C VAL A 16 2.39 -18.44 8.64
N LEU A 17 2.60 -17.59 9.65
CA LEU A 17 3.91 -17.26 10.20
C LEU A 17 3.94 -17.55 11.71
N ARG A 18 5.08 -18.06 12.18
CA ARG A 18 5.36 -18.25 13.61
C ARG A 18 6.69 -17.59 13.96
N TYR A 19 6.65 -16.71 14.95
CA TYR A 19 7.82 -16.03 15.51
C TYR A 19 8.00 -16.46 16.97
N ASN A 20 9.14 -17.07 17.28
CA ASN A 20 9.55 -17.38 18.65
C ASN A 20 10.27 -16.17 19.28
N VAL A 21 10.65 -16.29 20.56
CA VAL A 21 11.51 -15.30 21.24
C VAL A 21 12.68 -14.89 20.35
N SER A 22 13.02 -13.61 20.39
CA SER A 22 14.07 -12.95 19.62
C SER A 22 13.88 -12.93 18.09
N THR A 23 12.91 -13.63 17.53
CA THR A 23 12.68 -13.61 16.08
C THR A 23 11.93 -12.35 15.67
N ALA A 24 12.32 -11.79 14.53
CA ALA A 24 11.81 -10.55 13.99
C ALA A 24 11.80 -10.60 12.46
N TYR A 25 11.15 -9.62 11.83
CA TYR A 25 11.14 -9.47 10.37
C TYR A 25 11.49 -8.05 9.99
N LYS A 26 12.63 -7.86 9.33
CA LYS A 26 13.15 -6.55 8.96
C LYS A 26 12.14 -5.74 8.15
N SER A 27 12.13 -4.43 8.37
CA SER A 27 11.20 -3.54 7.69
C SER A 27 11.39 -3.56 6.17
N HIS A 28 10.31 -3.80 5.44
CA HIS A 28 10.29 -4.06 4.00
C HIS A 28 8.99 -3.53 3.38
N LEU A 29 8.90 -3.60 2.06
CA LEU A 29 7.66 -3.37 1.32
C LEU A 29 7.16 -4.73 0.82
N ASP A 30 5.84 -4.90 0.79
CA ASP A 30 5.21 -6.07 0.15
C ASP A 30 5.23 -5.99 -1.38
N TYR A 31 5.68 -4.86 -1.93
CA TYR A 31 5.81 -4.65 -3.37
C TYR A 31 6.92 -5.53 -3.93
N LEU A 32 6.64 -6.21 -5.04
CA LEU A 32 7.60 -7.08 -5.69
C LEU A 32 8.41 -6.28 -6.72
N ASP A 33 9.73 -6.27 -6.55
CA ASP A 33 10.64 -5.65 -7.51
C ASP A 33 10.76 -6.50 -8.78
N MET A 34 11.00 -5.83 -9.92
CA MET A 34 11.33 -6.51 -11.16
C MET A 34 12.66 -7.26 -11.03
N THR A 35 12.60 -8.58 -11.12
CA THR A 35 13.81 -9.40 -11.31
C THR A 35 14.08 -9.60 -12.81
N PRO A 36 15.35 -9.70 -13.25
CA PRO A 36 15.67 -9.98 -14.65
C PRO A 36 15.10 -11.30 -15.18
N THR A 37 14.94 -12.28 -14.28
CA THR A 37 14.52 -13.64 -14.62
C THR A 37 13.00 -13.84 -14.63
N SER A 38 12.22 -12.93 -14.05
CA SER A 38 10.76 -13.03 -14.09
C SER A 38 10.22 -12.51 -15.42
N ASP A 39 9.38 -13.29 -16.08
CA ASP A 39 8.64 -12.84 -17.28
C ASP A 39 7.45 -11.94 -16.93
N HIS A 40 7.07 -11.83 -15.65
CA HIS A 40 5.94 -11.03 -15.21
C HIS A 40 6.27 -9.53 -15.18
N ASN A 41 5.32 -8.70 -15.61
CA ASN A 41 5.43 -7.26 -15.47
C ASN A 41 4.87 -6.81 -14.12
N PHE A 42 5.76 -6.45 -13.20
CA PHE A 42 5.44 -5.97 -11.86
C PHE A 42 5.18 -4.46 -11.76
N ASP A 43 5.39 -3.71 -12.85
CA ASP A 43 5.18 -2.26 -12.88
C ASP A 43 3.68 -1.93 -12.92
N SER A 44 3.08 -1.87 -11.73
CA SER A 44 1.65 -1.59 -11.53
C SER A 44 1.24 -0.17 -11.87
N ALA A 45 2.18 0.77 -11.97
CA ALA A 45 1.88 2.13 -12.43
C ALA A 45 1.67 2.18 -13.96
N GLY A 46 2.21 1.20 -14.68
CA GLY A 46 2.02 1.00 -16.11
C GLY A 46 0.89 0.00 -16.40
N VAL A 47 1.27 -1.10 -17.09
CA VAL A 47 0.34 -2.18 -17.48
C VAL A 47 0.57 -3.47 -16.70
N GLY A 48 1.50 -3.45 -15.76
CA GLY A 48 1.83 -4.57 -14.89
C GLY A 48 0.87 -4.73 -13.73
N THR A 49 1.13 -5.74 -12.90
CA THR A 49 0.36 -6.03 -11.69
C THR A 49 1.29 -6.39 -10.54
N ASN A 50 0.88 -6.01 -9.33
CA ASN A 50 1.64 -6.25 -8.11
C ASN A 50 0.70 -6.38 -6.90
N ARG A 51 1.27 -6.72 -5.74
CA ARG A 51 0.57 -6.71 -4.46
C ARG A 51 0.12 -5.30 -4.13
N PHE A 52 -1.20 -5.13 -4.03
CA PHE A 52 -1.88 -3.86 -3.82
C PHE A 52 -2.17 -3.61 -2.35
N ALA A 53 -2.64 -4.62 -1.64
CA ALA A 53 -2.99 -4.54 -0.23
C ALA A 53 -2.58 -5.79 0.52
N THR A 54 -2.30 -5.62 1.80
CA THR A 54 -1.97 -6.70 2.72
C THR A 54 -2.96 -6.70 3.87
N ILE A 55 -3.53 -7.87 4.13
CA ILE A 55 -4.32 -8.14 5.32
C ILE A 55 -3.48 -9.03 6.22
N LEU A 56 -3.05 -8.48 7.35
CA LEU A 56 -2.31 -9.20 8.38
C LEU A 56 -3.27 -9.55 9.53
N LEU A 57 -3.52 -10.84 9.76
CA LEU A 57 -4.35 -11.35 10.84
C LEU A 57 -3.47 -11.81 12.01
N TYR A 58 -3.77 -11.35 13.23
CA TYR A 58 -3.13 -11.86 14.45
C TYR A 58 -3.95 -13.00 15.08
N MET A 59 -3.26 -14.06 15.48
CA MET A 59 -3.87 -15.25 16.11
C MET A 59 -3.58 -15.35 17.61
N VAL A 60 -2.89 -14.34 18.17
CA VAL A 60 -2.39 -14.33 19.55
C VAL A 60 -2.66 -13.00 20.24
N ASP A 61 -2.73 -13.04 21.57
CA ASP A 61 -2.83 -11.86 22.43
C ASP A 61 -1.46 -11.55 23.04
N PHE A 62 -0.86 -10.45 22.62
CA PHE A 62 0.42 -9.95 23.11
C PHE A 62 0.20 -8.59 23.77
N ASP A 63 0.84 -8.38 24.90
CA ASP A 63 0.91 -7.10 25.60
C ASP A 63 2.17 -6.34 25.15
N PRO A 64 2.25 -5.02 25.38
CA PRO A 64 3.38 -4.22 24.92
C PRO A 64 4.76 -4.70 25.42
N SER A 65 4.82 -5.42 26.54
CA SER A 65 6.05 -6.03 27.07
C SER A 65 6.48 -7.28 26.31
N ASP A 66 5.58 -7.95 25.59
CA ASP A 66 5.87 -9.17 24.83
C ASP A 66 6.55 -8.87 23.48
N GLY A 67 6.54 -7.60 23.06
CA GLY A 67 6.98 -7.17 21.74
C GLY A 67 6.10 -7.71 20.62
N GLY A 68 6.70 -8.10 19.49
CA GLY A 68 6.00 -8.74 18.39
C GLY A 68 5.03 -7.84 17.62
N GLU A 69 5.05 -6.52 17.82
CA GLU A 69 4.23 -5.56 17.07
C GLU A 69 4.50 -5.62 15.56
N THR A 70 3.58 -5.06 14.78
CA THR A 70 3.86 -4.68 13.38
C THR A 70 4.17 -3.20 13.36
N VAL A 71 5.40 -2.83 13.03
CA VAL A 71 5.86 -1.44 12.97
C VAL A 71 5.76 -0.91 11.54
N PHE A 72 5.37 0.34 11.36
CA PHE A 72 5.37 1.09 10.11
C PHE A 72 6.42 2.20 10.19
N SER A 73 7.62 1.95 9.65
CA SER A 73 8.81 2.80 9.80
C SER A 73 8.61 4.25 9.33
N TYR A 74 7.72 4.46 8.37
CA TYR A 74 7.38 5.78 7.79
C TYR A 74 5.88 6.10 7.94
N GLY A 75 5.17 5.33 8.78
CA GLY A 75 3.76 5.55 9.09
C GLY A 75 3.62 6.68 10.11
N GLU A 76 2.60 7.51 9.95
CA GLU A 76 2.26 8.53 10.95
C GLU A 76 0.92 8.18 11.58
N PRO A 77 0.76 8.36 12.90
CA PRO A 77 -0.52 8.13 13.55
C PRO A 77 -1.53 9.22 13.15
N TYR A 78 -2.77 8.81 12.84
CA TYR A 78 -3.86 9.74 12.45
C TYR A 78 -4.16 10.81 13.51
N LYS A 79 -3.97 10.48 14.78
CA LYS A 79 -3.98 11.44 15.90
C LYS A 79 -2.65 11.31 16.63
N PRO A 80 -2.09 12.41 17.17
CA PRO A 80 -0.98 12.27 18.10
C PRO A 80 -1.43 11.33 19.23
N GLN A 81 -0.81 10.15 19.31
CA GLN A 81 -0.89 9.36 20.53
C GLN A 81 -0.18 10.14 21.65
N LYS A 82 -0.21 9.63 22.89
CA LYS A 82 0.76 10.08 23.92
C LYS A 82 2.12 10.24 23.24
N THR A 83 2.82 11.33 23.52
CA THR A 83 4.15 11.61 22.96
C THR A 83 4.98 10.33 23.05
N PRO A 84 5.30 9.68 21.92
CA PRO A 84 6.07 8.44 21.94
C PRO A 84 7.47 8.75 22.48
N PRO A 85 8.17 7.77 23.07
CA PRO A 85 9.56 7.96 23.46
C PRO A 85 10.37 8.38 22.23
N THR A 86 11.32 9.27 22.45
CA THR A 86 12.32 9.58 21.43
C THR A 86 13.10 8.31 21.08
N TYR A 87 13.73 8.28 19.91
CA TYR A 87 14.51 7.12 19.50
C TYR A 87 15.63 6.77 20.51
N LEU A 88 16.25 7.76 21.14
CA LEU A 88 17.30 7.52 22.14
C LEU A 88 16.74 6.87 23.41
N GLU A 89 15.61 7.37 23.93
CA GLU A 89 14.91 6.76 25.07
C GLU A 89 14.47 5.32 24.74
N ALA A 90 13.99 5.10 23.51
CA ALA A 90 13.60 3.78 23.04
C ALA A 90 14.78 2.81 22.92
N VAL A 91 15.98 3.29 22.57
CA VAL A 91 17.21 2.48 22.61
C VAL A 91 17.61 2.12 24.04
N GLU A 92 17.48 3.06 24.98
CA GLU A 92 17.74 2.77 26.40
C GLU A 92 16.78 1.73 26.96
N GLU A 93 15.48 1.81 26.61
CA GLU A 93 14.51 0.77 26.94
C GLU A 93 14.88 -0.57 26.29
N ALA A 94 15.26 -0.58 25.00
CA ALA A 94 15.64 -1.79 24.29
C ALA A 94 16.82 -2.53 24.95
N ARG A 95 17.75 -1.81 25.59
CA ARG A 95 18.89 -2.40 26.31
C ARG A 95 18.49 -3.22 27.53
N THR A 96 17.30 -3.02 28.07
CA THR A 96 16.77 -3.89 29.13
C THR A 96 16.60 -5.34 28.65
N TYR A 97 16.47 -5.56 27.33
CA TYR A 97 16.41 -6.86 26.68
C TYR A 97 17.78 -7.34 26.16
N SER A 98 18.90 -6.83 26.69
CA SER A 98 20.26 -7.20 26.28
C SER A 98 20.63 -8.67 26.51
N SER A 99 19.84 -9.41 27.30
CA SER A 99 19.93 -10.87 27.38
C SER A 99 19.44 -11.59 26.12
N LEU A 100 18.55 -10.96 25.34
CA LEU A 100 17.99 -11.51 24.10
C LEU A 100 18.80 -11.10 22.86
N PHE A 101 19.43 -9.92 22.87
CA PHE A 101 20.15 -9.39 21.71
C PHE A 101 21.46 -8.70 22.10
N LYS A 102 22.42 -8.68 21.17
CA LYS A 102 23.68 -7.94 21.34
C LYS A 102 23.40 -6.43 21.32
N VAL A 103 24.03 -5.68 22.21
CA VAL A 103 24.00 -4.21 22.18
C VAL A 103 24.49 -3.71 20.81
N ASN A 104 23.83 -2.69 20.26
CA ASN A 104 24.01 -2.14 18.91
C ASN A 104 23.62 -3.07 17.75
N SER A 105 22.98 -4.22 18.01
CA SER A 105 22.49 -5.10 16.96
C SER A 105 21.32 -4.46 16.20
N TRP A 106 20.96 -5.07 15.06
CA TRP A 106 19.81 -4.58 14.29
C TRP A 106 18.49 -4.89 15.02
N GLU A 107 18.44 -5.94 15.83
CA GLU A 107 17.27 -6.28 16.67
C GLU A 107 17.04 -5.22 17.75
N GLU A 108 18.08 -4.75 18.45
CA GLU A 108 17.97 -3.65 19.43
C GLU A 108 17.41 -2.38 18.76
N LYS A 109 17.98 -2.01 17.60
CA LYS A 109 17.52 -0.87 16.81
C LYS A 109 16.07 -1.05 16.35
N MET A 110 15.67 -2.26 16.03
CA MET A 110 14.30 -2.57 15.64
C MET A 110 13.34 -2.46 16.82
N VAL A 111 13.70 -2.91 18.02
CA VAL A 111 12.90 -2.67 19.24
C VAL A 111 12.70 -1.17 19.43
N ALA A 112 13.77 -0.38 19.33
CA ALA A 112 13.69 1.08 19.47
C ALA A 112 12.77 1.71 18.40
N GLU A 113 12.84 1.24 17.16
CA GLU A 113 11.94 1.66 16.07
C GLU A 113 10.48 1.32 16.41
N CYS A 114 10.21 0.13 16.92
CA CYS A 114 8.87 -0.33 17.29
C CYS A 114 8.21 0.48 18.42
N LYS A 115 9.03 0.98 19.35
CA LYS A 115 8.58 1.83 20.47
C LYS A 115 8.40 3.29 20.09
N SER A 116 9.15 3.79 19.11
CA SER A 116 9.16 5.21 18.73
C SER A 116 8.33 5.54 17.47
N GLN A 117 7.95 4.54 16.67
CA GLN A 117 7.16 4.70 15.44
C GLN A 117 5.73 4.18 15.59
N LEU A 118 4.90 4.39 14.56
CA LEU A 118 3.58 3.78 14.47
C LEU A 118 3.72 2.25 14.50
N SER A 119 3.19 1.62 15.55
CA SER A 119 3.17 0.16 15.68
C SER A 119 1.81 -0.35 16.13
N VAL A 120 1.51 -1.60 15.75
CA VAL A 120 0.26 -2.27 16.09
C VAL A 120 0.57 -3.55 16.86
N SER A 121 0.15 -3.61 18.12
CA SER A 121 0.32 -4.81 18.94
C SER A 121 -0.59 -5.95 18.47
N PRO A 122 -0.10 -7.21 18.48
CA PRO A 122 -0.91 -8.37 18.14
C PRO A 122 -2.01 -8.59 19.19
N LYS A 123 -3.25 -8.62 18.73
CA LYS A 123 -4.41 -9.03 19.53
C LYS A 123 -5.21 -10.05 18.74
N ARG A 124 -5.63 -11.14 19.35
CA ARG A 124 -6.25 -12.26 18.67
C ARG A 124 -7.48 -11.78 17.88
N ALA A 125 -7.62 -12.26 16.65
CA ALA A 125 -8.68 -11.89 15.71
C ALA A 125 -8.67 -10.41 15.25
N LYS A 126 -7.73 -9.59 15.71
CA LYS A 126 -7.49 -8.27 15.13
C LYS A 126 -6.72 -8.42 13.82
N SER A 127 -7.09 -7.62 12.83
CA SER A 127 -6.36 -7.50 11.58
C SER A 127 -5.84 -6.10 11.33
N VAL A 128 -4.77 -6.01 10.56
CA VAL A 128 -4.25 -4.77 9.99
C VAL A 128 -4.42 -4.85 8.48
N LEU A 129 -5.08 -3.85 7.90
CA LEU A 129 -5.16 -3.66 6.45
C LEU A 129 -4.32 -2.44 6.10
N PHE A 130 -3.42 -2.59 5.13
CA PHE A 130 -2.66 -1.48 4.56
C PHE A 130 -2.46 -1.68 3.07
N TYR A 131 -2.32 -0.57 2.36
CA TYR A 131 -2.07 -0.54 0.92
C TYR A 131 -0.60 -0.32 0.66
N THR A 132 -0.04 -1.10 -0.26
CA THR A 132 1.37 -1.01 -0.68
C THR A 132 1.56 -0.01 -1.82
N GLN A 133 0.47 0.40 -2.46
CA GLN A 133 0.46 1.31 -3.59
C GLN A 133 -0.54 2.43 -3.36
N HIS A 134 -0.23 3.60 -3.89
CA HIS A 134 -1.23 4.61 -4.19
C HIS A 134 -2.16 4.09 -5.28
N PRO A 135 -3.37 4.65 -5.46
CA PRO A 135 -4.29 4.04 -6.38
C PRO A 135 -3.98 4.36 -7.86
N ASP A 136 -2.91 5.14 -8.12
CA ASP A 136 -2.26 5.27 -9.44
C ASP A 136 -1.24 4.14 -9.73
N GLY A 137 -1.10 3.17 -8.82
CA GLY A 137 -0.21 2.03 -8.96
C GLY A 137 1.24 2.29 -8.55
N ARG A 138 1.60 3.52 -8.15
CA ARG A 138 2.94 3.81 -7.61
C ARG A 138 3.08 3.28 -6.18
N VAL A 139 4.28 2.83 -5.85
CA VAL A 139 4.61 2.33 -4.50
C VAL A 139 4.40 3.40 -3.44
N ASP A 140 3.62 3.08 -2.40
CA ASP A 140 3.52 3.90 -1.19
C ASP A 140 4.62 3.50 -0.21
N LYS A 141 5.65 4.35 -0.09
CA LYS A 141 6.77 4.11 0.83
C LYS A 141 6.33 4.10 2.30
N ARG A 142 5.21 4.75 2.65
CA ARG A 142 4.69 4.78 4.03
C ARG A 142 4.19 3.42 4.50
N SER A 143 3.93 2.50 3.56
CA SER A 143 3.59 1.11 3.83
C SER A 143 4.78 0.24 4.27
N LYS A 144 6.00 0.80 4.32
CA LYS A 144 7.18 0.08 4.79
C LYS A 144 6.96 -0.39 6.22
N HIS A 145 6.98 -1.70 6.41
CA HIS A 145 6.59 -2.31 7.67
C HIS A 145 7.48 -3.50 8.05
N GLY A 146 7.52 -3.81 9.34
CA GLY A 146 8.31 -4.92 9.89
C GLY A 146 7.59 -5.63 11.02
N GLY A 147 8.07 -6.82 11.37
CA GLY A 147 7.62 -7.56 12.55
C GLY A 147 8.62 -7.38 13.69
N CYS A 148 8.24 -6.64 14.72
CA CYS A 148 9.08 -6.37 15.88
C CYS A 148 9.54 -7.67 16.54
N PRO A 149 10.71 -7.68 17.19
CA PRO A 149 11.17 -8.86 17.90
C PRO A 149 10.18 -9.29 18.98
N VAL A 150 9.98 -10.60 19.13
CA VAL A 150 9.26 -11.17 20.28
C VAL A 150 10.20 -11.14 21.49
N LEU A 151 9.75 -10.54 22.59
CA LEU A 151 10.56 -10.25 23.78
C LEU A 151 10.28 -11.20 24.96
N THR A 152 9.35 -12.15 24.78
CA THR A 152 8.99 -13.17 25.78
C THR A 152 9.22 -14.57 25.24
N ASP A 153 9.63 -15.50 26.10
CA ASP A 153 9.74 -16.93 25.81
C ASP A 153 8.48 -17.72 26.20
N GLU A 154 7.53 -17.09 26.91
CA GLU A 154 6.28 -17.72 27.36
C GLU A 154 5.33 -18.08 26.21
N LYS A 155 5.42 -17.37 25.08
CA LYS A 155 4.53 -17.55 23.92
C LYS A 155 5.17 -17.13 22.59
N SER A 156 4.72 -17.77 21.51
CA SER A 156 5.11 -17.42 20.13
C SER A 156 4.07 -16.49 19.50
N LYS A 157 4.52 -15.54 18.67
CA LYS A 157 3.62 -14.78 17.80
C LYS A 157 3.20 -15.65 16.63
N TRP A 158 1.88 -15.77 16.44
CA TRP A 158 1.28 -16.35 15.25
C TRP A 158 0.51 -15.29 14.49
N ALA A 159 0.79 -15.17 13.19
CA ALA A 159 0.08 -14.26 12.31
C ALA A 159 -0.10 -14.86 10.91
N ALA A 160 -1.01 -14.32 10.12
CA ALA A 160 -1.21 -14.74 8.75
C ALA A 160 -1.34 -13.55 7.80
N ASN A 161 -0.62 -13.60 6.69
CA ASN A 161 -0.68 -12.61 5.62
C ASN A 161 -1.61 -13.11 4.52
N LEU A 162 -2.49 -12.22 4.04
CA LEU A 162 -3.17 -12.35 2.77
C LEU A 162 -2.79 -11.15 1.91
N TRP A 163 -2.10 -11.42 0.81
CA TRP A 163 -1.75 -10.38 -0.17
C TRP A 163 -2.78 -10.37 -1.30
N VAL A 164 -3.34 -9.19 -1.53
CA VAL A 164 -4.31 -8.91 -2.59
C VAL A 164 -3.60 -8.14 -3.69
N TRP A 165 -3.81 -8.53 -4.93
CA TRP A 165 -3.20 -7.94 -6.12
C TRP A 165 -4.16 -6.96 -6.80
N ASN A 166 -3.60 -5.96 -7.49
CA ASN A 166 -4.39 -5.03 -8.31
C ASN A 166 -4.79 -5.61 -9.69
N GLY A 167 -4.36 -6.84 -9.99
CA GLY A 167 -4.73 -7.60 -11.17
C GLY A 167 -4.15 -9.02 -11.10
N PRO A 168 -4.26 -9.81 -12.18
CA PRO A 168 -3.86 -11.21 -12.14
C PRO A 168 -2.38 -11.37 -11.79
N ARG A 169 -2.11 -12.20 -10.77
CA ARG A 169 -0.75 -12.50 -10.28
C ARG A 169 0.01 -13.47 -11.17
N MET A 170 1.31 -13.58 -10.94
CA MET A 170 2.16 -14.57 -11.61
C MET A 170 1.58 -15.99 -11.54
N GLY A 171 1.65 -16.70 -12.66
CA GLY A 171 1.20 -18.10 -12.80
C GLY A 171 -0.16 -18.28 -13.46
N TYR A 172 -0.88 -17.20 -13.76
CA TYR A 172 -2.14 -17.23 -14.51
C TYR A 172 -1.94 -16.76 -15.95
N SER A 173 -2.77 -17.25 -16.88
CA SER A 173 -2.69 -16.91 -18.30
C SER A 173 -3.04 -15.45 -18.62
N THR A 174 -3.76 -14.80 -17.69
CA THR A 174 -4.19 -13.40 -17.72
C THR A 174 -3.15 -12.44 -17.12
N ALA A 175 -2.06 -12.96 -16.53
CA ALA A 175 -1.03 -12.16 -15.89
C ALA A 175 -0.21 -11.35 -16.92
N PRO A 176 0.05 -10.05 -16.68
CA PRO A 176 0.89 -9.24 -17.56
C PRO A 176 2.31 -9.81 -17.69
N SER A 177 2.79 -9.98 -18.93
CA SER A 177 4.17 -10.41 -19.18
C SER A 177 4.98 -9.37 -19.95
N LYS A 178 6.28 -9.31 -19.67
CA LYS A 178 7.25 -8.43 -20.34
C LYS A 178 7.30 -8.68 -21.85
N ASN A 179 7.15 -9.95 -22.29
CA ASN A 179 7.25 -10.35 -23.70
C ASN A 179 5.97 -10.13 -24.52
N GLN A 180 4.81 -9.97 -23.88
CA GLN A 180 3.59 -9.56 -24.59
C GLN A 180 3.64 -8.10 -25.07
N GLU A 181 4.57 -7.29 -24.56
CA GLU A 181 4.84 -5.94 -25.05
C GLU A 181 5.69 -5.97 -26.35
N THR A 182 6.63 -6.92 -26.48
CA THR A 182 7.52 -7.06 -27.65
C THR A 182 6.88 -7.77 -28.85
N ILE A 183 5.88 -8.64 -28.67
CA ILE A 183 5.16 -9.26 -29.81
C ILE A 183 4.17 -8.27 -30.46
N LYS A 184 3.66 -7.28 -29.72
CA LYS A 184 2.73 -6.25 -30.23
C LYS A 184 3.39 -5.20 -31.14
N THR A 185 4.71 -5.22 -31.32
CA THR A 185 5.44 -4.29 -32.21
C THR A 185 5.78 -4.87 -33.58
N ARG A 186 5.58 -6.18 -33.83
CA ARG A 186 5.98 -6.82 -35.10
C ARG A 186 4.87 -7.43 -35.96
N GLY A 187 3.60 -7.39 -35.57
CA GLY A 187 2.54 -7.99 -36.38
C GLY A 187 1.19 -7.28 -36.28
N SER A 188 0.65 -6.92 -37.45
CA SER A 188 -0.74 -6.56 -37.72
C SER A 188 -1.21 -5.15 -37.32
N LYS A 189 -1.38 -4.30 -38.35
CA LYS A 189 -2.36 -3.20 -38.36
C LYS A 189 -3.77 -3.79 -38.27
N ARG A 190 -4.19 -4.21 -37.09
CA ARG A 190 -5.61 -4.28 -36.70
C ARG A 190 -5.83 -3.21 -35.63
N LYS A 191 -6.88 -2.40 -35.76
CA LYS A 191 -7.29 -1.41 -34.75
C LYS A 191 -7.34 -2.11 -33.38
N LYS A 192 -6.38 -1.81 -32.50
CA LYS A 192 -6.30 -2.36 -31.14
C LYS A 192 -7.55 -1.90 -30.37
N LYS A 193 -8.29 -2.84 -29.77
CA LYS A 193 -8.95 -2.54 -28.50
C LYS A 193 -7.83 -2.35 -27.48
N ASP A 194 -7.84 -1.21 -26.81
CA ASP A 194 -6.80 -0.82 -25.85
C ASP A 194 -6.72 -1.84 -24.70
N PRO A 195 -5.60 -2.57 -24.55
CA PRO A 195 -5.46 -3.61 -23.55
C PRO A 195 -5.30 -3.07 -22.11
N THR A 196 -5.36 -1.75 -21.90
CA THR A 196 -5.36 -1.10 -20.58
C THR A 196 -6.75 -0.94 -19.96
N LYS A 197 -7.83 -1.22 -20.71
CA LYS A 197 -9.19 -1.09 -20.18
C LYS A 197 -9.63 -2.37 -19.47
N LEU A 198 -9.52 -2.36 -18.13
CA LEU A 198 -10.35 -3.25 -17.30
C LEU A 198 -11.82 -3.12 -17.77
N PRO A 199 -12.63 -4.20 -17.78
CA PRO A 199 -14.02 -4.12 -18.21
C PRO A 199 -14.78 -3.05 -17.42
N GLY A 200 -15.23 -2.00 -18.11
CA GLY A 200 -15.92 -0.86 -17.48
C GLY A 200 -15.01 0.26 -16.96
N ALA A 201 -13.68 0.08 -16.91
CA ALA A 201 -12.74 1.14 -16.56
C ALA A 201 -12.53 2.11 -17.73
N ARG A 202 -12.30 3.38 -17.37
CA ARG A 202 -11.98 4.45 -18.29
C ARG A 202 -10.84 5.29 -17.77
N ARG A 203 -10.07 5.84 -18.70
CA ARG A 203 -9.04 6.80 -18.39
C ARG A 203 -9.71 8.14 -18.07
N VAL A 204 -9.44 8.64 -16.87
CA VAL A 204 -9.88 9.93 -16.38
C VAL A 204 -8.66 10.80 -16.17
N ILE A 205 -8.70 12.01 -16.74
CA ILE A 205 -7.59 12.95 -16.71
C ILE A 205 -8.06 14.18 -15.94
N PHE A 206 -7.42 14.44 -14.81
CA PHE A 206 -7.61 15.65 -14.01
C PHE A 206 -6.49 16.62 -14.34
N LYS A 207 -6.83 17.86 -14.68
CA LYS A 207 -5.85 18.91 -14.96
C LYS A 207 -6.22 20.20 -14.23
N ASN A 208 -5.24 20.82 -13.59
CA ASN A 208 -5.34 22.18 -13.08
C ASN A 208 -4.51 23.09 -14.01
N ASP A 209 -5.18 23.90 -14.81
CA ASP A 209 -4.53 24.83 -15.75
C ASP A 209 -4.04 26.11 -15.07
N GLY A 210 -4.34 26.29 -13.78
CA GLY A 210 -3.97 27.47 -13.00
C GLY A 210 -4.82 28.69 -13.30
N GLY A 211 -5.98 28.50 -13.95
CA GLY A 211 -6.88 29.59 -14.33
C GLY A 211 -7.64 30.19 -13.14
N ASP A 212 -7.88 29.40 -12.09
CA ASP A 212 -8.63 29.82 -10.92
C ASP A 212 -7.76 29.75 -9.64
N LEU A 213 -7.51 30.93 -9.05
CA LEU A 213 -6.65 31.12 -7.89
C LEU A 213 -7.13 30.36 -6.65
N LYS A 214 -8.41 29.98 -6.57
CA LYS A 214 -8.94 29.20 -5.45
C LYS A 214 -8.32 27.80 -5.36
N PHE A 215 -7.73 27.30 -6.45
CA PHE A 215 -7.07 25.99 -6.49
C PHE A 215 -5.54 26.05 -6.46
N ASN A 216 -4.95 27.20 -6.10
CA ASN A 216 -3.49 27.36 -6.08
C ASN A 216 -2.76 26.42 -5.12
N LYS A 217 -3.45 25.99 -4.05
CA LYS A 217 -2.95 25.03 -3.06
C LYS A 217 -3.91 23.85 -2.92
N ALA A 218 -4.43 23.36 -4.04
CA ALA A 218 -5.36 22.26 -4.05
C ALA A 218 -4.64 20.90 -4.03
N SER A 219 -5.32 19.90 -3.48
CA SER A 219 -4.95 18.50 -3.60
C SER A 219 -6.12 17.68 -4.14
N LEU A 220 -5.80 16.66 -4.93
CA LEU A 220 -6.77 15.74 -5.50
C LEU A 220 -6.97 14.56 -4.56
N TYR A 221 -8.21 14.14 -4.38
CA TYR A 221 -8.63 13.04 -3.54
C TYR A 221 -9.54 12.09 -4.30
N TYR A 222 -9.37 10.79 -4.10
CA TYR A 222 -10.41 9.81 -4.43
C TYR A 222 -11.27 9.62 -3.18
N GLN A 223 -12.51 10.10 -3.21
CA GLN A 223 -13.35 10.26 -2.02
C GLN A 223 -12.61 11.07 -0.94
N GLU A 224 -12.23 10.43 0.16
CA GLU A 224 -11.49 11.03 1.29
C GLU A 224 -9.99 10.71 1.28
N THR A 225 -9.54 9.88 0.34
CA THR A 225 -8.14 9.42 0.26
C THR A 225 -7.32 10.37 -0.61
N LEU A 226 -6.26 10.95 -0.03
CA LEU A 226 -5.34 11.83 -0.77
C LEU A 226 -4.71 11.08 -1.94
N TRP A 227 -4.90 11.62 -3.13
CA TRP A 227 -4.27 11.15 -4.36
C TRP A 227 -2.92 11.81 -4.59
N GLY A 228 -2.87 13.12 -4.42
CA GLY A 228 -1.66 13.90 -4.57
C GLY A 228 -1.92 15.39 -4.76
N ASP A 229 -0.81 16.13 -4.79
CA ASP A 229 -0.79 17.56 -5.08
C ASP A 229 -1.50 17.87 -6.41
N PHE A 230 -2.34 18.90 -6.42
CA PHE A 230 -3.14 19.32 -7.56
C PHE A 230 -3.14 20.84 -7.73
N GLY A 231 -2.02 21.49 -7.41
CA GLY A 231 -1.79 22.91 -7.70
C GLY A 231 -1.66 23.23 -9.20
N PRO A 232 -1.41 24.50 -9.56
CA PRO A 232 -1.38 24.98 -10.93
C PRO A 232 -0.38 24.22 -11.82
N GLY A 233 -0.84 23.84 -13.02
CA GLY A 233 -0.06 23.09 -14.01
C GLY A 233 0.04 21.58 -13.75
N LYS A 234 -0.57 21.06 -12.66
CA LYS A 234 -0.56 19.63 -12.36
C LYS A 234 -1.62 18.88 -13.14
N SER A 235 -1.30 17.63 -13.49
CA SER A 235 -2.18 16.71 -14.18
C SER A 235 -2.02 15.30 -13.63
N HIS A 236 -3.14 14.59 -13.46
CA HIS A 236 -3.19 13.20 -13.05
C HIS A 236 -4.03 12.41 -14.04
N SER A 237 -3.52 11.29 -14.52
CA SER A 237 -4.24 10.35 -15.37
C SER A 237 -4.43 9.05 -14.60
N VAL A 238 -5.67 8.60 -14.48
CA VAL A 238 -6.03 7.43 -13.67
C VAL A 238 -7.01 6.53 -14.41
N ASN A 239 -7.02 5.25 -14.08
CA ASN A 239 -8.13 4.37 -14.44
C ASN A 239 -9.24 4.52 -13.38
N SER A 240 -10.45 4.83 -13.81
CA SER A 240 -11.61 5.02 -12.94
C SER A 240 -12.87 4.36 -13.53
N PHE A 241 -13.92 4.25 -12.72
CA PHE A 241 -15.18 3.62 -13.10
C PHE A 241 -16.35 4.57 -12.87
N LYS A 242 -17.46 4.33 -13.58
CA LYS A 242 -18.71 5.09 -13.38
C LYS A 242 -19.06 5.18 -11.89
N GLY A 243 -19.38 6.38 -11.43
CA GLY A 243 -19.76 6.65 -10.04
C GLY A 243 -18.59 6.86 -9.09
N HIS A 244 -17.34 6.71 -9.54
CA HIS A 244 -16.17 7.11 -8.76
C HIS A 244 -16.21 8.61 -8.47
N VAL A 245 -16.04 8.98 -7.20
CA VAL A 245 -16.11 10.36 -6.70
C VAL A 245 -14.70 10.87 -6.42
N TRP A 246 -14.37 12.02 -6.99
CA TRP A 246 -13.09 12.67 -6.88
C TRP A 246 -13.29 14.07 -6.31
N ASN A 247 -12.58 14.39 -5.23
CA ASN A 247 -12.67 15.67 -4.56
C ASN A 247 -11.39 16.47 -4.80
N VAL A 248 -11.54 17.75 -5.06
CA VAL A 248 -10.45 18.73 -5.00
C VAL A 248 -10.61 19.48 -3.70
N LYS A 249 -9.63 19.37 -2.81
CA LYS A 249 -9.66 20.04 -1.50
C LYS A 249 -8.64 21.15 -1.41
N GLY A 250 -8.99 22.22 -0.70
CA GLY A 250 -8.10 23.33 -0.36
C GLY A 250 -7.06 22.95 0.69
N ASP A 251 -6.16 23.88 1.03
CA ASP A 251 -5.15 23.68 2.07
C ASP A 251 -5.74 23.63 3.49
N ASP A 252 -6.94 24.18 3.67
CA ASP A 252 -7.78 24.06 4.85
C ASP A 252 -8.51 22.70 4.98
N GLY A 253 -8.43 21.86 3.94
CA GLY A 253 -9.11 20.56 3.88
C GLY A 253 -10.58 20.64 3.46
N GLU A 254 -11.11 21.82 3.13
CA GLU A 254 -12.48 21.96 2.61
C GLU A 254 -12.59 21.43 1.18
N VAL A 255 -13.72 20.82 0.85
CA VAL A 255 -14.01 20.35 -0.52
C VAL A 255 -14.39 21.55 -1.38
N LEU A 256 -13.51 21.93 -2.29
CA LEU A 256 -13.70 23.04 -3.22
C LEU A 256 -14.50 22.60 -4.46
N LEU A 257 -14.34 21.34 -4.87
CA LEU A 257 -14.99 20.78 -6.05
C LEU A 257 -15.10 19.25 -5.93
N THR A 258 -16.20 18.70 -6.44
CA THR A 258 -16.40 17.25 -6.56
C THR A 258 -16.71 16.90 -8.01
N TRP A 259 -16.04 15.87 -8.50
CA TRP A 259 -16.28 15.26 -9.79
C TRP A 259 -16.75 13.83 -9.62
N ILE A 260 -17.76 13.46 -10.40
CA ILE A 260 -18.26 12.08 -10.46
C ILE A 260 -17.98 11.58 -11.87
N VAL A 261 -17.31 10.44 -11.96
CA VAL A 261 -17.03 9.80 -13.25
C VAL A 261 -18.35 9.31 -13.84
N GLU A 262 -18.65 9.74 -15.07
CA GLU A 262 -19.94 9.48 -15.72
C GLU A 262 -19.87 8.30 -16.70
N ASP A 263 -21.01 7.94 -17.31
CA ASP A 263 -21.04 7.01 -18.45
C ASP A 263 -20.72 7.72 -19.78
N GLY A 264 -20.17 6.99 -20.76
CA GLY A 264 -19.65 7.59 -21.99
C GLY A 264 -18.55 6.78 -22.70
N GLU A 265 -18.29 7.12 -23.95
CA GLU A 265 -17.20 6.55 -24.75
C GLU A 265 -15.96 7.45 -24.71
N GLY A 266 -14.77 6.85 -24.59
CA GLY A 266 -13.50 7.59 -24.59
C GLY A 266 -12.97 7.96 -23.21
N ASP A 267 -12.11 8.96 -23.18
CA ASP A 267 -11.49 9.48 -21.96
C ASP A 267 -12.33 10.61 -21.39
N GLN A 268 -12.38 10.70 -20.06
CA GLN A 268 -13.06 11.80 -19.39
C GLN A 268 -12.04 12.81 -18.88
N HIS A 269 -12.22 14.08 -19.24
CA HIS A 269 -11.33 15.17 -18.86
C HIS A 269 -12.04 16.09 -17.88
N PHE A 270 -11.38 16.33 -16.75
CA PHE A 270 -11.81 17.26 -15.73
C PHE A 270 -10.76 18.34 -15.59
N VAL A 271 -11.13 19.58 -15.90
CA VAL A 271 -10.21 20.71 -15.96
C VAL A 271 -10.74 21.85 -15.09
N ILE A 272 -9.85 22.46 -14.33
CA ILE A 272 -10.04 23.69 -13.55
C ILE A 272 -8.98 24.72 -13.89
#